data_AF-A0A7S0BUP8-F1
#
_entry.id   AF-A0A7S0BUP8-F1
#
_cell.length_a   1.000
_cell.length_b   1.000
_cell.length_c   1.000
_cell.angle_alpha   90.00
_cell.angle_beta   90.00
_cell.angle_gamma   90.00
#
_symmetry.space_group_name_H-M   'P 1'
#
loop_
_entity.id
_entity.type
_entity.pdbx_description
1 polymer ?
#
loop_
_entity_poly.entity_id
_entity_poly.type
_entity_poly.pdbx_seq_one_letter_code
_entity_poly.pdbx_strand_id
1 'polypeptide(L)'
;MGDFYVMKMSQVRVYLNVHSYLLQAEIPDVYYHFKRHKVNPDLYMVNWVMSLFSKTTPLELTCRLWDVLLLDGDVGIFRIALGLIKHIAKVFTRCNQDECLHLLTKYPIYENNDEVIASVRSVSLSKRKFNKVVSKCKSEMRKGETVS
;
A
#
# COMPACT_ATOMS: atom_id res chain seq x y z
N MET A 1 -15.93 -2.22 15.58
CA MET A 1 -15.33 -3.00 14.47
C MET A 1 -16.15 -2.79 13.19
N GLY A 2 -16.35 -1.53 12.74
CA GLY A 2 -17.37 -1.25 11.71
C GLY A 2 -17.13 -0.06 10.77
N ASP A 3 -16.03 0.68 10.91
CA ASP A 3 -15.84 1.92 10.12
C ASP A 3 -14.91 1.76 8.91
N PHE A 4 -14.45 0.54 8.60
CA PHE A 4 -13.46 0.33 7.53
C PHE A 4 -14.08 0.17 6.13
N TYR A 5 -15.19 -0.56 6.00
CA TYR A 5 -15.85 -0.74 4.69
C TYR A 5 -16.57 0.51 4.20
N VAL A 6 -16.91 1.42 5.11
CA VAL A 6 -17.17 2.81 4.75
C VAL A 6 -15.82 3.50 4.65
N MET A 7 -15.06 3.18 3.60
CA MET A 7 -14.19 4.17 3.00
C MET A 7 -15.13 5.35 2.68
N LYS A 8 -15.24 6.33 3.59
CA LYS A 8 -15.92 7.59 3.25
C LYS A 8 -15.15 8.06 2.02
N MET A 9 -15.75 7.96 0.84
CA MET A 9 -15.11 8.22 -0.45
C MET A 9 -14.43 9.60 -0.45
N SER A 10 -14.92 10.52 0.39
CA SER A 10 -14.32 11.82 0.72
C SER A 10 -12.88 11.78 1.27
N GLN A 11 -12.40 10.65 1.81
CA GLN A 11 -11.07 10.50 2.40
C GLN A 11 -10.14 9.57 1.61
N VAL A 12 -10.59 8.93 0.52
CA VAL A 12 -9.76 8.01 -0.28
C VAL A 12 -8.49 8.71 -0.75
N ARG A 13 -8.61 9.92 -1.28
CA ARG A 13 -7.46 10.71 -1.77
C ARG A 13 -6.43 11.01 -0.67
N VAL A 14 -6.86 11.23 0.57
CA VAL A 14 -5.94 11.38 1.71
C VAL A 14 -5.14 10.09 1.91
N TYR A 15 -5.80 8.93 1.92
CA TYR A 15 -5.13 7.66 2.13
C TYR A 15 -4.20 7.25 0.98
N LEU A 16 -4.55 7.58 -0.26
CA LEU A 16 -3.64 7.41 -1.41
C LEU A 16 -2.38 8.28 -1.26
N ASN A 17 -2.53 9.53 -0.80
CA ASN A 17 -1.40 10.40 -0.51
C ASN A 17 -0.55 9.89 0.67
N VAL A 18 -1.19 9.36 1.71
CA VAL A 18 -0.49 8.70 2.83
C VAL A 18 0.32 7.53 2.32
N HIS A 19 -0.25 6.68 1.46
CA HIS A 19 0.48 5.57 0.86
C HIS A 19 1.69 6.05 0.05
N SER A 20 1.53 7.05 -0.82
CA SER A 20 2.64 7.66 -1.56
C SER A 20 3.75 8.16 -0.64
N TYR A 21 3.40 8.85 0.44
CA TYR A 21 4.38 9.37 1.41
C TYR A 21 5.13 8.24 2.12
N LEU A 22 4.42 7.20 2.53
CA LEU A 22 5.03 6.04 3.17
C LEU A 22 5.90 5.23 2.20
N LEU A 23 5.48 5.08 0.95
CA LEU A 23 6.24 4.42 -0.10
C LEU A 23 7.55 5.14 -0.37
N GLN A 24 7.52 6.47 -0.47
CA GLN A 24 8.74 7.28 -0.61
C GLN A 24 9.70 7.09 0.58
N ALA A 25 9.15 7.02 1.81
CA ALA A 25 9.96 6.88 3.01
C ALA A 25 10.55 5.46 3.20
N GLU A 26 9.85 4.42 2.75
CA GLU A 26 10.25 3.02 2.96
C GLU A 26 11.04 2.46 1.76
N ILE A 27 10.68 2.82 0.52
CA ILE A 27 11.20 2.26 -0.73
C ILE A 27 11.37 3.37 -1.79
N PRO A 28 12.28 4.34 -1.57
CA PRO A 28 12.39 5.54 -2.38
C PRO A 28 12.61 5.24 -3.87
N ASP A 29 13.43 4.24 -4.20
CA ASP A 29 13.72 3.87 -5.59
C ASP A 29 12.46 3.48 -6.36
N VAL A 30 11.60 2.66 -5.74
CA VAL A 30 10.32 2.24 -6.33
C VAL A 30 9.36 3.42 -6.41
N TYR A 31 9.32 4.30 -5.40
CA TYR A 31 8.50 5.52 -5.45
C TYR A 31 8.85 6.39 -6.66
N TYR A 32 10.14 6.69 -6.88
CA TYR A 32 10.56 7.52 -8.02
C TYR A 32 10.33 6.81 -9.35
N HIS A 33 10.52 5.49 -9.40
CA HIS A 33 10.19 4.69 -10.58
C HIS A 33 8.69 4.76 -10.91
N PHE A 34 7.82 4.51 -9.93
CA PHE A 34 6.38 4.61 -10.10
C PHE A 34 5.94 6.00 -10.54
N LYS A 35 6.54 7.06 -9.97
CA LYS A 35 6.27 8.45 -10.38
C LYS A 35 6.66 8.70 -11.84
N ARG A 36 7.83 8.21 -12.28
CA ARG A 36 8.31 8.32 -13.67
C ARG A 36 7.39 7.58 -14.64
N HIS A 37 6.91 6.40 -14.26
CA HIS A 37 6.05 5.53 -15.07
C HIS A 37 4.55 5.73 -14.82
N LYS A 38 4.15 6.81 -14.11
CA LYS A 38 2.74 7.15 -13.82
C LYS A 38 1.93 6.00 -13.16
N VAL A 39 2.60 5.16 -12.38
CA VAL A 39 1.98 4.10 -11.58
C VAL A 39 1.45 4.72 -10.28
N ASN A 40 0.29 5.34 -10.37
CA ASN A 40 -0.33 6.03 -9.24
C ASN A 40 -1.03 5.04 -8.30
N PRO A 41 -1.08 5.32 -6.97
CA PRO A 41 -1.72 4.44 -6.01
C PRO A 41 -3.20 4.13 -6.26
N ASP A 42 -3.97 5.03 -6.89
CA ASP A 42 -5.37 4.81 -7.24
C ASP A 42 -5.57 3.58 -8.15
N LEU A 43 -4.56 3.23 -8.95
CA LEU A 43 -4.61 2.11 -9.90
C LEU A 43 -4.60 0.74 -9.20
N TYR A 44 -4.11 0.64 -7.96
CA TYR A 44 -3.97 -0.65 -7.26
C TYR A 44 -4.49 -0.64 -5.81
N MET A 45 -4.32 0.45 -5.05
CA MET A 45 -4.64 0.48 -3.61
C MET A 45 -6.13 0.30 -3.33
N VAL A 46 -7.01 0.88 -4.17
CA VAL A 46 -8.46 0.77 -3.95
C VAL A 46 -8.89 -0.69 -4.06
N ASN A 47 -8.41 -1.41 -5.07
CA ASN A 47 -8.68 -2.84 -5.25
C ASN A 47 -8.10 -3.68 -4.11
N TRP A 48 -6.88 -3.39 -3.66
CA TRP A 48 -6.25 -4.08 -2.53
C TRP A 48 -7.07 -3.91 -1.25
N VAL A 49 -7.51 -2.69 -0.94
CA VAL A 49 -8.30 -2.37 0.25
C VAL A 49 -9.67 -3.04 0.19
N MET A 50 -10.39 -2.90 -0.92
CA MET A 50 -11.75 -3.42 -1.07
C MET A 50 -11.80 -4.95 -1.02
N SER A 51 -10.78 -5.62 -1.55
CA SER A 51 -10.67 -7.08 -1.53
C SER A 51 -9.89 -7.61 -0.33
N LEU A 52 -9.37 -6.74 0.54
CA LEU A 52 -8.41 -7.12 1.59
C LEU A 52 -7.30 -8.04 1.04
N PHE A 53 -6.72 -7.66 -0.10
CA PHE A 53 -5.67 -8.38 -0.84
C PHE A 53 -6.06 -9.74 -1.45
N SER A 54 -7.24 -10.30 -1.12
CA SER A 54 -7.65 -11.65 -1.54
C SER A 54 -7.77 -11.87 -3.05
N LYS A 55 -7.99 -10.80 -3.83
CA LYS A 55 -8.01 -10.90 -5.30
C LYS A 55 -6.61 -10.86 -5.92
N THR A 56 -5.63 -10.35 -5.19
CA THR A 56 -4.27 -10.08 -5.70
C THR A 56 -3.30 -11.17 -5.30
N THR A 57 -3.47 -11.78 -4.12
CA THR A 57 -2.55 -12.80 -3.58
C THR A 57 -3.19 -14.19 -3.54
N PRO A 58 -2.40 -15.27 -3.62
CA PRO A 58 -2.90 -16.62 -3.36
C PRO A 58 -3.56 -16.74 -1.98
N LEU A 59 -4.52 -17.67 -1.82
CA LEU A 59 -5.31 -17.80 -0.59
C LEU A 59 -4.43 -18.01 0.65
N GLU A 60 -3.43 -18.87 0.57
CA GLU A 60 -2.53 -19.16 1.70
C GLU A 60 -1.79 -17.90 2.17
N LEU A 61 -1.24 -17.12 1.24
CA LEU A 61 -0.61 -15.83 1.56
C LEU A 61 -1.65 -14.85 2.12
N THR A 62 -2.83 -14.78 1.52
CA THR A 62 -3.93 -13.90 1.97
C THR A 62 -4.27 -14.13 3.44
N CYS A 63 -4.40 -15.40 3.87
CA CYS A 63 -4.66 -15.75 5.26
C CYS A 63 -3.58 -15.19 6.20
N ARG A 64 -2.30 -15.33 5.84
CA ARG A 64 -1.18 -14.80 6.65
C ARG A 64 -1.14 -13.28 6.68
N LEU A 65 -1.54 -12.62 5.59
CA LEU A 65 -1.68 -11.16 5.56
C LEU A 65 -2.84 -10.71 6.47
N TRP A 66 -3.92 -11.49 6.55
CA TRP A 66 -5.03 -11.20 7.45
C TRP A 66 -4.64 -11.33 8.92
N ASP A 67 -3.73 -12.24 9.28
CA ASP A 67 -3.19 -12.27 10.65
C ASP A 67 -2.51 -10.95 11.03
N VAL A 68 -1.73 -10.37 10.11
CA VAL A 68 -1.11 -9.04 10.29
C VAL A 68 -2.17 -7.95 10.38
N LEU A 69 -3.19 -8.01 9.51
CA LEU A 69 -4.28 -7.04 9.49
C LEU A 69 -5.10 -7.04 10.78
N LEU A 70 -5.41 -8.23 11.32
CA LEU A 70 -6.18 -8.39 12.56
C LEU A 70 -5.39 -7.89 13.77
N LEU A 71 -4.06 -8.04 13.75
CA LEU A 71 -3.18 -7.57 14.82
C LEU A 71 -2.96 -6.04 14.77
N ASP A 72 -2.62 -5.50 13.59
CA ASP A 72 -2.23 -4.09 13.44
C ASP A 72 -3.42 -3.16 13.11
N GLY A 73 -4.58 -3.72 12.77
CA GLY A 73 -5.78 -2.98 12.37
C GLY A 73 -5.58 -2.19 11.06
N ASP A 74 -6.05 -0.95 11.04
CA ASP A 74 -6.00 -0.04 9.88
C ASP A 74 -4.58 0.21 9.36
N VAL A 75 -3.60 0.27 10.26
CA VAL A 75 -2.18 0.42 9.92
C VAL A 75 -1.65 -0.80 9.15
N GLY A 76 -2.21 -1.98 9.43
CA GLY A 76 -1.84 -3.25 8.82
C GLY A 76 -1.96 -3.23 7.30
N ILE A 77 -2.95 -2.52 6.75
CA ILE A 77 -3.18 -2.43 5.30
C ILE A 77 -2.01 -1.75 4.61
N PHE A 78 -1.54 -0.63 5.15
CA PHE A 78 -0.41 0.10 4.59
C PHE A 78 0.89 -0.68 4.80
N ARG A 79 1.03 -1.37 5.93
CA ARG A 79 2.17 -2.25 6.20
C ARG A 79 2.26 -3.39 5.18
N ILE A 80 1.14 -4.07 4.95
CA ILE A 80 1.01 -5.15 3.96
C ILE A 80 1.33 -4.62 2.57
N ALA A 81 0.69 -3.52 2.15
CA ALA A 81 0.93 -2.92 0.83
C ALA A 81 2.41 -2.60 0.59
N LEU A 82 3.07 -1.94 1.56
CA LEU A 82 4.50 -1.62 1.47
C LEU A 82 5.36 -2.89 1.47
N GLY A 83 5.03 -3.88 2.30
CA GLY A 83 5.76 -5.14 2.38
C GLY A 83 5.72 -5.95 1.09
N LEU A 84 4.55 -6.03 0.46
CA LEU A 84 4.35 -6.67 -0.85
C LEU A 84 5.20 -5.97 -1.91
N ILE A 85 5.18 -4.64 -1.96
CA ILE A 85 5.97 -3.85 -2.91
C ILE A 85 7.48 -4.02 -2.64
N LYS A 86 7.89 -4.00 -1.36
CA LYS A 86 9.30 -4.16 -0.94
C LYS A 86 9.89 -5.49 -1.37
N HIS A 87 9.10 -6.56 -1.26
CA HIS A 87 9.52 -7.90 -1.63
C HIS A 87 9.89 -8.00 -3.13
N ILE A 88 9.12 -7.34 -4.01
CA ILE A 88 9.36 -7.35 -5.45
C ILE A 88 10.00 -6.06 -5.99
N ALA A 89 10.54 -5.21 -5.11
CA ALA A 89 11.08 -3.90 -5.46
C ALA A 89 12.15 -3.96 -6.57
N LYS A 90 13.02 -4.97 -6.51
CA LYS A 90 14.07 -5.17 -7.52
C LYS A 90 13.49 -5.38 -8.93
N VAL A 91 12.34 -6.04 -9.04
CA VAL A 91 11.66 -6.26 -10.32
C VAL A 91 11.07 -4.95 -10.84
N PHE A 92 10.40 -4.19 -9.97
CA PHE A 92 9.78 -2.92 -10.36
C PHE A 92 10.74 -1.94 -11.02
N THR A 93 11.98 -1.83 -10.53
CA THR A 93 12.99 -0.91 -11.11
C THR A 93 13.35 -1.18 -12.57
N ARG A 94 12.96 -2.33 -13.11
CA ARG A 94 13.22 -2.74 -14.50
C ARG A 94 11.95 -2.76 -15.36
N CYS A 95 10.79 -2.60 -14.75
CA CYS A 95 9.49 -2.74 -15.42
C CYS A 95 9.00 -1.41 -16.02
N ASN A 96 8.25 -1.51 -17.12
CA ASN A 96 7.42 -0.41 -17.60
C ASN A 96 6.10 -0.30 -16.79
N GLN A 97 5.24 0.63 -17.17
CA GLN A 97 3.98 0.89 -16.46
C GLN A 97 3.06 -0.35 -16.42
N ASP A 98 2.82 -0.97 -17.57
CA ASP A 98 1.88 -2.10 -17.68
C ASP A 98 2.39 -3.33 -16.93
N GLU A 99 3.69 -3.59 -16.99
CA GLU A 99 4.35 -4.67 -16.22
C GLU A 99 4.22 -4.44 -14.71
N CYS A 100 4.42 -3.19 -14.25
CA CYS A 100 4.20 -2.85 -12.85
C CYS A 100 2.75 -3.12 -12.43
N LEU A 101 1.78 -2.66 -13.23
CA LEU A 101 0.36 -2.84 -12.93
C LEU A 101 -0.06 -4.31 -12.97
N HIS A 102 0.52 -5.11 -13.87
CA HIS A 102 0.29 -6.54 -13.92
C HIS A 102 0.70 -7.22 -12.60
N LEU A 103 1.92 -6.94 -12.12
CA LEU A 103 2.43 -7.47 -10.85
C LEU A 103 1.64 -6.99 -9.63
N LEU A 104 1.15 -5.75 -9.66
CA LEU A 104 0.32 -5.18 -8.60
C LEU A 104 -1.11 -5.73 -8.61
N THR A 105 -1.61 -6.16 -9.77
CA THR A 105 -2.95 -6.76 -9.91
C THR A 105 -2.94 -8.23 -9.54
N LYS A 106 -1.92 -8.96 -9.98
CA LYS A 106 -1.74 -10.39 -9.75
C LYS A 106 -0.34 -10.63 -9.19
N TYR A 107 -0.27 -10.81 -7.88
CA TYR A 107 0.99 -11.05 -7.20
C TYR A 107 1.55 -12.41 -7.62
N PRO A 108 2.87 -12.53 -7.85
CA PRO A 108 3.47 -13.80 -8.21
C PRO A 108 3.24 -14.87 -7.14
N ILE A 109 3.13 -16.12 -7.59
CA ILE A 109 3.05 -17.28 -6.69
C ILE A 109 4.49 -17.66 -6.32
N TYR A 110 4.77 -17.76 -5.03
CA TYR A 110 6.05 -18.21 -4.49
C TYR A 110 5.87 -19.57 -3.82
N GLU A 111 6.90 -20.41 -3.89
CA GLU A 111 6.90 -21.71 -3.21
C GLU A 111 6.91 -21.55 -1.69
N ASN A 112 7.53 -20.48 -1.17
CA ASN A 112 7.52 -20.15 0.25
C ASN A 112 7.06 -18.69 0.49
N ASN A 113 5.96 -18.53 1.23
CA ASN A 113 5.40 -17.24 1.60
C ASN A 113 6.13 -16.54 2.76
N ASP A 114 7.08 -17.21 3.43
CA ASP A 114 7.81 -16.68 4.58
C ASP A 114 8.61 -15.42 4.26
N GLU A 115 9.23 -15.37 3.08
CA GLU A 115 10.00 -14.19 2.63
C GLU A 115 9.08 -12.98 2.43
N VAL A 116 7.88 -13.19 1.90
CA VAL A 116 6.87 -12.15 1.73
C VAL A 116 6.42 -11.62 3.09
N ILE A 117 6.12 -12.51 4.03
CA ILE A 117 5.71 -12.12 5.39
C ILE A 117 6.84 -11.46 6.16
N ALA A 118 8.09 -11.91 6.00
CA ALA A 118 9.27 -11.26 6.57
C ALA A 118 9.41 -9.83 6.02
N SER A 119 9.21 -9.64 4.71
CA SER A 119 9.19 -8.31 4.09
C SER A 119 8.10 -7.42 4.71
N VAL A 120 6.87 -7.92 4.86
CA VAL A 120 5.75 -7.21 5.51
C VAL A 120 6.08 -6.82 6.96
N ARG A 121 6.66 -7.74 7.73
CA ARG A 121 7.05 -7.47 9.13
C ARG A 121 8.23 -6.50 9.25
N SER A 122 9.10 -6.43 8.23
CA SER A 122 10.24 -5.50 8.21
C SER A 122 9.83 -4.04 8.04
N VAL A 123 8.60 -3.76 7.59
CA VAL A 123 8.10 -2.40 7.38
C VAL A 123 7.87 -1.72 8.73
N SER A 124 8.67 -0.68 9.00
CA SER A 124 8.61 0.06 10.26
C SER A 124 7.51 1.13 10.20
N LEU A 125 6.28 0.71 10.50
CA LEU A 125 5.10 1.57 10.53
C LEU A 125 4.33 1.41 11.84
N SER A 126 4.53 2.33 12.78
CA SER A 126 3.75 2.40 14.01
C SER A 126 2.47 3.21 13.83
N LYS A 127 1.46 2.97 14.68
CA LYS A 127 0.20 3.74 14.70
C LYS A 127 0.44 5.24 14.91
N ARG A 128 1.44 5.60 15.74
CA ARG A 128 1.85 7.00 15.95
C ARG A 128 2.41 7.63 14.67
N LYS A 129 3.31 6.93 13.97
CA LYS A 129 3.86 7.40 12.68
C LYS A 129 2.76 7.54 11.64
N PHE A 130 1.88 6.55 11.52
CA PHE A 130 0.75 6.55 10.61
C PHE A 130 -0.18 7.76 10.84
N ASN A 131 -0.65 7.96 12.08
CA ASN A 131 -1.53 9.08 12.42
C ASN A 131 -0.88 10.44 12.14
N LYS A 132 0.43 10.58 12.38
CA LYS A 132 1.16 11.80 12.03
C LYS A 132 1.12 12.06 10.53
N VAL A 133 1.38 11.05 9.70
CA VAL A 133 1.33 11.18 8.24
C VAL A 133 -0.09 11.49 7.75
N VAL A 134 -1.12 10.81 8.28
CA VAL A 134 -2.52 11.09 7.96
C VAL A 134 -2.89 12.54 8.28
N SER A 135 -2.51 13.04 9.46
CA SER A 135 -2.80 14.44 9.86
C SER A 135 -2.13 15.45 8.94
N LYS A 136 -0.89 15.17 8.52
CA LYS A 136 -0.15 15.98 7.54
C LYS A 136 -0.87 16.03 6.20
N CYS A 137 -1.18 14.88 5.60
CA CYS A 137 -1.87 14.81 4.31
C CYS A 137 -3.25 15.47 4.34
N LYS A 138 -4.00 15.34 5.45
CA LYS A 138 -5.28 16.05 5.64
C LYS A 138 -5.10 17.57 5.64
N SER A 139 -4.02 18.07 6.24
CA SER A 139 -3.74 19.51 6.27
C SER A 139 -3.32 20.07 4.91
N GLU A 140 -2.55 19.30 4.13
CA GLU A 140 -2.12 19.68 2.79
C GLU A 140 -3.28 19.73 1.80
N MET A 141 -4.20 18.76 1.87
CA MET A 141 -5.39 18.76 1.01
C MET A 141 -6.31 19.96 1.22
N ARG A 142 -6.54 20.38 2.49
CA ARG A 142 -7.35 21.57 2.77
C ARG A 142 -6.75 22.85 2.20
N LYS A 143 -5.41 22.96 2.18
CA LYS A 143 -4.71 24.13 1.62
C LYS A 143 -4.80 24.19 0.09
N GLY A 144 -4.79 23.04 -0.59
CA GLY A 144 -4.92 22.98 -2.05
C GLY A 144 -6.31 23.43 -2.55
N GLU A 145 -7.37 23.18 -1.77
CA GLU A 145 -8.75 23.56 -2.12
C GLU A 145 -9.06 25.05 -1.90
N THR A 146 -8.19 25.80 -1.19
CA THR A 146 -8.38 27.24 -0.97
C THR A 146 -7.70 28.12 -2.04
N VAL A 147 -6.95 27.50 -2.96
CA VAL A 147 -6.09 28.19 -3.96
C VAL A 147 -6.51 27.84 -5.40
N SER A 148 -7.60 27.10 -5.58
CA SER A 148 -8.24 26.80 -6.88
C SER A 148 -9.61 27.45 -6.94
#